data_AF-A0A8K1LHJ6-F1
#
_entry.id   AF-A0A8K1LHJ6-F1
#
_cell.length_a   1.000
_cell.length_b   1.000
_cell.length_c   1.000
_cell.angle_alpha   90.00
_cell.angle_beta   90.00
_cell.angle_gamma   90.00
#
_symmetry.space_group_name_H-M   'P 1'
#
loop_
_entity.id
_entity.type
_entity.pdbx_description
1 polymer ?
#
loop_
_entity_poly.entity_id
_entity_poly.type
_entity_poly.pdbx_seq_one_letter_code
_entity_poly.pdbx_strand_id
1 'polypeptide(L)'
;MKKAKDILACISNSVISRAGEEIFHLYSAMVRPQLKSCVDFWASCCKKTFEVLKHIQGRTTKLGKGLEHKDYEEWLRGLEWFSLEERKLKEDLIAFYNYNA
;
A
#
# COMPACT_ATOMS: atom_id res chain seq x y z
N MET A 1 -4.02 -15.62 56.36
CA MET A 1 -4.07 -16.16 54.98
C MET A 1 -4.38 -15.12 53.89
N LYS A 2 -5.02 -13.97 54.18
CA LYS A 2 -5.44 -12.98 53.14
C LYS A 2 -4.27 -12.31 52.40
N LYS A 3 -3.27 -11.79 53.15
CA LYS A 3 -2.04 -11.18 52.59
C LYS A 3 -1.30 -12.04 51.55
N ALA A 4 -1.20 -13.35 51.77
CA ALA A 4 -0.49 -14.24 50.84
C ALA A 4 -1.23 -14.38 49.50
N LYS A 5 -2.57 -14.40 49.52
CA LYS A 5 -3.39 -14.44 48.30
C LYS A 5 -3.33 -13.12 47.54
N ASP A 6 -3.30 -12.00 48.26
CA ASP A 6 -3.20 -10.67 47.66
C ASP A 6 -1.85 -10.49 46.93
N ILE A 7 -0.75 -10.99 47.52
CA ILE A 7 0.58 -10.95 46.88
C ILE A 7 0.60 -11.83 45.61
N LEU A 8 0.02 -13.04 45.68
CA LEU A 8 -0.05 -13.94 44.53
C LEU A 8 -0.84 -13.32 43.36
N ALA A 9 -1.96 -12.66 43.65
CA ALA A 9 -2.76 -11.96 42.65
C ALA A 9 -1.99 -10.79 42.02
N CYS A 10 -1.24 -10.02 42.81
CA CYS A 10 -0.40 -8.93 42.31
C CYS A 10 0.70 -9.42 41.36
N ILE A 11 1.38 -10.51 41.72
CA ILE A 11 2.40 -11.14 40.87
C ILE A 11 1.75 -11.64 39.56
N SER A 12 0.63 -12.36 39.64
CA SER A 12 -0.07 -12.86 38.46
C SER A 12 -0.49 -11.73 37.53
N ASN A 13 -1.06 -10.65 38.06
CA ASN A 13 -1.50 -9.51 37.26
C ASN A 13 -0.32 -8.79 36.60
N SER A 14 0.81 -8.65 37.30
CA SER A 14 2.03 -8.04 36.74
C SER A 14 2.66 -8.88 35.62
N VAL A 15 2.59 -10.20 35.74
CA VAL A 15 3.09 -11.12 34.71
C VAL A 15 2.17 -11.11 33.48
N ILE A 16 0.85 -11.06 33.69
CA ILE A 16 -0.13 -10.97 32.60
C ILE A 16 -0.02 -9.64 31.86
N SER A 17 0.16 -8.51 32.58
CA SER A 17 0.33 -7.20 31.94
C SER A 17 1.63 -7.12 31.15
N ARG A 18 2.73 -7.64 31.71
CA ARG A 18 4.04 -7.65 31.03
C ARG A 18 4.04 -8.54 29.78
N ALA A 19 3.36 -9.68 29.82
CA ALA A 19 3.24 -10.57 28.66
C ALA A 19 2.56 -9.86 27.47
N GLY A 20 1.55 -9.03 27.72
CA GLY A 20 0.89 -8.24 26.67
C GLY A 20 1.82 -7.19 26.03
N GLU A 21 2.59 -6.47 26.85
CA GLU A 21 3.57 -5.49 26.38
C GLU A 21 4.74 -6.16 25.64
N GLU A 22 5.26 -7.28 26.13
CA GLU A 22 6.31 -8.06 25.47
C GLU A 22 5.84 -8.61 24.11
N ILE A 23 4.61 -9.12 24.01
CA ILE A 23 4.01 -9.54 22.74
C ILE A 23 3.84 -8.35 21.80
N PHE A 24 3.37 -7.21 22.30
CA PHE A 24 3.23 -6.00 21.48
C PHE A 24 4.58 -5.48 20.99
N HIS A 25 5.61 -5.48 21.84
CA HIS A 25 6.97 -5.11 21.47
C HIS A 25 7.55 -6.05 20.42
N LEU A 26 7.39 -7.36 20.60
CA LEU A 26 7.86 -8.37 19.65
C LEU A 26 7.12 -8.26 18.30
N TYR A 27 5.79 -8.14 18.35
CA TYR A 27 4.95 -7.92 17.18
C TYR A 27 5.37 -6.64 16.45
N SER A 28 5.54 -5.54 17.17
CA SER A 28 5.96 -4.27 16.59
C SER A 28 7.36 -4.35 15.98
N ALA A 29 8.31 -5.00 16.65
CA ALA A 29 9.68 -5.18 16.18
C ALA A 29 9.77 -6.06 14.93
N MET A 30 8.88 -7.05 14.78
CA MET A 30 8.91 -7.98 13.65
C MET A 30 8.00 -7.55 12.50
N VAL A 31 6.78 -7.11 12.80
CA VAL A 31 5.74 -6.83 11.80
C VAL A 31 5.89 -5.44 11.21
N ARG A 32 6.30 -4.41 11.98
CA ARG A 32 6.50 -3.07 11.38
C ARG A 32 7.56 -3.05 10.29
N PRO A 33 8.75 -3.67 10.44
CA PRO A 33 9.72 -3.73 9.36
C PRO A 33 9.21 -4.48 8.13
N GLN A 34 8.47 -5.58 8.33
CA GLN A 34 7.88 -6.36 7.24
C GLN A 34 6.83 -5.53 6.48
N LEU A 35 5.90 -4.88 7.19
CA LEU A 35 4.90 -4.02 6.57
C LEU A 35 5.55 -2.86 5.83
N LYS A 36 6.57 -2.22 6.40
CA LYS A 36 7.29 -1.14 5.73
C LYS A 36 7.97 -1.63 4.46
N SER A 37 8.66 -2.76 4.52
CA SER A 37 9.27 -3.37 3.34
C SER A 37 8.25 -3.74 2.27
N CYS A 38 7.09 -4.28 2.67
CA CYS A 38 6.00 -4.57 1.74
C CYS A 38 5.51 -3.31 1.06
N VAL A 39 5.23 -2.23 1.80
CA VAL A 39 4.77 -0.96 1.25
C VAL A 39 5.80 -0.38 0.27
N ASP A 40 7.07 -0.37 0.64
CA ASP A 40 8.14 0.16 -0.21
C ASP A 40 8.31 -0.68 -1.49
N PHE A 41 8.20 -2.01 -1.37
CA PHE A 41 8.21 -2.92 -2.51
C PHE A 41 7.02 -2.68 -3.45
N TRP A 42 5.81 -2.61 -2.91
CA TRP A 42 4.59 -2.33 -3.69
C TRP A 42 4.68 -0.99 -4.39
N ALA A 43 5.14 0.06 -3.70
CA ALA A 43 5.34 1.37 -4.31
C ALA A 43 6.34 1.31 -5.48
N SER A 44 7.49 0.62 -5.29
CA SER A 44 8.46 0.45 -6.37
C SER A 44 7.91 -0.37 -7.53
N CYS A 45 7.13 -1.42 -7.25
CA CYS A 45 6.52 -2.28 -8.27
C CYS A 45 5.50 -1.51 -9.09
N CYS A 46 4.56 -0.82 -8.42
CA CYS A 46 3.56 0.02 -9.06
C CYS A 46 4.20 1.07 -9.97
N LYS A 47 5.25 1.75 -9.50
CA LYS A 47 5.98 2.74 -10.31
C LYS A 47 6.58 2.13 -11.58
N LYS A 48 7.24 0.97 -11.48
CA LYS A 48 7.83 0.29 -12.64
C LYS A 48 6.77 -0.12 -13.66
N THR A 49 5.67 -0.68 -13.21
CA THR A 49 4.55 -1.07 -14.07
C THR A 49 3.96 0.15 -14.79
N PHE A 50 3.83 1.27 -14.09
CA PHE A 50 3.35 2.52 -14.66
C PHE A 50 4.25 3.03 -15.80
N GLU A 51 5.56 3.04 -15.58
CA GLU A 51 6.53 3.45 -16.61
C GLU A 51 6.48 2.54 -17.86
N VAL A 52 6.37 1.22 -17.66
CA VAL A 52 6.22 0.27 -18.76
C VAL A 52 4.94 0.54 -19.55
N LEU A 53 3.81 0.75 -18.87
CA LEU A 53 2.53 1.06 -19.51
C LEU A 53 2.56 2.39 -20.27
N LYS A 54 3.17 3.43 -19.67
CA LYS A 54 3.37 4.74 -20.31
C LYS A 54 4.19 4.61 -21.60
N HIS A 55 5.25 3.82 -21.56
CA HIS A 55 6.09 3.56 -22.74
C HIS A 55 5.36 2.77 -23.83
N ILE A 56 4.57 1.76 -23.45
CA ILE A 56 3.74 1.00 -24.40
C ILE A 56 2.70 1.92 -25.06
N GLN A 57 1.99 2.74 -24.28
CA GLN A 57 1.06 3.73 -24.83
C GLN A 57 1.75 4.68 -25.81
N GLY A 58 2.91 5.21 -25.43
CA GLY A 58 3.71 6.11 -26.27
C GLY A 58 4.15 5.47 -27.57
N ARG A 59 4.53 4.18 -27.57
CA ARG A 59 4.85 3.44 -28.81
C ARG A 59 3.64 3.29 -29.71
N THR A 60 2.49 2.92 -29.15
CA THR A 60 1.25 2.75 -29.92
C THR A 60 0.79 4.07 -30.53
N THR A 61 0.92 5.19 -29.80
CA THR A 61 0.49 6.51 -30.28
C THR A 61 1.46 7.18 -31.24
N LYS A 62 2.77 6.95 -31.13
CA LYS A 62 3.75 7.41 -32.14
C LYS A 62 3.52 6.81 -33.53
N LEU A 63 2.83 5.68 -33.63
CA LEU A 63 2.40 5.11 -34.91
C LEU A 63 1.23 5.89 -35.54
N GLY A 64 0.52 6.71 -34.75
CA GLY A 64 -0.51 7.62 -35.24
C GLY A 64 0.11 8.90 -35.80
N LYS A 65 -0.18 9.21 -37.07
CA LYS A 65 0.29 10.45 -37.73
C LYS A 65 -0.13 11.68 -36.91
N GLY A 66 0.81 12.56 -36.58
CA GLY A 66 0.55 13.85 -35.89
C GLY A 66 0.73 13.86 -34.38
N LEU A 67 1.19 12.75 -33.78
CA LEU A 67 1.50 12.66 -32.35
C LEU A 67 3.00 12.62 -32.04
N GLU A 68 3.87 12.61 -33.04
CA GLU A 68 5.30 12.31 -32.86
C GLU A 68 6.07 13.30 -31.95
N HIS A 69 5.57 14.53 -31.73
CA HIS A 69 6.30 15.63 -31.06
C HIS A 69 5.58 16.21 -29.84
N LYS A 70 4.44 15.67 -29.43
CA LYS A 70 3.69 16.14 -28.26
C LYS A 70 4.17 15.42 -26.99
N ASP A 71 4.07 16.08 -25.85
CA ASP A 71 4.36 15.45 -24.56
C ASP A 71 3.23 14.48 -24.14
N TYR A 72 3.50 13.56 -23.21
CA TYR A 72 2.55 12.53 -22.79
C TYR A 72 1.20 13.10 -22.30
N GLU A 73 1.21 14.19 -21.53
CA GLU A 73 -0.03 14.82 -21.06
C GLU A 73 -0.82 15.48 -22.20
N GLU A 74 -0.12 16.01 -23.21
CA GLU A 74 -0.75 16.58 -24.40
C GLU A 74 -1.34 15.49 -25.32
N TRP A 75 -0.71 14.31 -25.36
CA TRP A 75 -1.28 13.13 -26.00
C TRP A 75 -2.56 12.68 -25.32
N LEU A 76 -2.52 12.53 -23.99
CA LEU A 76 -3.68 12.11 -23.23
C LEU A 76 -4.85 13.07 -23.46
N ARG A 77 -4.62 14.37 -23.40
CA ARG A 77 -5.63 15.40 -23.69
C ARG A 77 -6.15 15.33 -25.12
N GLY A 78 -5.25 15.19 -26.11
CA GLY A 78 -5.62 15.14 -27.52
C GLY A 78 -6.39 13.88 -27.93
N LEU A 79 -6.25 12.80 -27.17
CA LEU A 79 -6.98 11.54 -27.36
C LEU A 79 -8.16 11.38 -26.41
N GLU A 80 -8.39 12.36 -25.53
CA GLU A 80 -9.39 12.28 -24.44
C GLU A 80 -9.21 11.02 -23.58
N TRP A 81 -7.96 10.60 -23.40
CA TRP A 81 -7.60 9.43 -22.59
C TRP A 81 -7.35 9.85 -21.15
N PHE A 82 -7.95 9.10 -20.21
CA PHE A 82 -7.59 9.19 -18.80
C PHE A 82 -6.11 8.87 -18.59
N SER A 83 -5.49 9.57 -17.65
CA SER A 83 -4.14 9.24 -17.20
C SER A 83 -4.12 7.85 -16.56
N LEU A 84 -2.95 7.22 -16.56
CA LEU A 84 -2.80 5.92 -15.90
C LEU A 84 -3.07 6.01 -14.38
N GLU A 85 -2.85 7.19 -13.76
CA GLU A 85 -3.15 7.43 -12.34
C GLU A 85 -4.66 7.48 -12.09
N GLU A 86 -5.41 8.17 -12.95
CA GLU A 86 -6.88 8.23 -12.86
C GLU A 86 -7.52 6.86 -13.07
N ARG A 87 -6.98 6.07 -14.01
CA ARG A 87 -7.42 4.68 -14.23
C ARG A 87 -7.17 3.83 -12.98
N LYS A 88 -5.98 3.95 -12.39
CA LYS A 88 -5.64 3.22 -11.17
C LYS A 88 -6.54 3.61 -10.00
N LEU A 89 -6.79 4.91 -9.82
CA LEU A 89 -7.68 5.41 -8.79
C LEU A 89 -9.12 4.86 -8.97
N LYS A 90 -9.60 4.81 -10.21
CA LYS A 90 -10.92 4.24 -10.52
C LYS A 90 -10.98 2.75 -10.18
N GLU A 91 -9.94 1.99 -10.52
CA GLU A 91 -9.82 0.57 -10.15
C GLU A 91 -9.79 0.38 -8.62
N ASP A 92 -9.03 1.19 -7.90
CA ASP A 92 -8.91 1.11 -6.44
C ASP A 92 -10.24 1.45 -5.76
N LEU A 93 -10.99 2.45 -6.27
CA LEU A 93 -12.34 2.76 -5.80
C LEU A 93 -13.30 1.60 -6.02
N ILE A 94 -13.27 0.97 -7.20
CA ILE A 94 -14.11 -0.20 -7.49
C ILE A 94 -13.77 -1.36 -6.54
N ALA A 95 -12.47 -1.63 -6.31
CA ALA A 95 -12.02 -2.66 -5.38
C ALA A 95 -12.49 -2.37 -3.94
N PHE A 96 -12.42 -1.10 -3.51
CA PHE A 96 -12.91 -0.68 -2.20
C PHE A 96 -14.42 -0.92 -2.06
N TYR A 97 -15.23 -0.50 -3.04
CA TYR A 97 -16.68 -0.72 -2.98
C TYR A 97 -17.04 -2.21 -3.01
N ASN A 98 -16.33 -3.02 -3.78
CA ASN A 98 -16.57 -4.47 -3.86
C ASN A 98 -16.17 -5.22 -2.59
N TYR A 99 -15.17 -4.74 -1.83
CA TYR A 99 -14.78 -5.34 -0.54
C TYR A 99 -15.75 -5.02 0.60
N ASN A 100 -16.43 -3.86 0.52
CA ASN A 100 -17.37 -3.40 1.54
C ASN A 100 -18.85 -3.72 1.20
N ALA A 101 -19.10 -4.49 0.15
CA ALA A 101 -20.42 -4.98 -0.27
C ALA A 101 -20.62 -6.44 0.13
#